data_AF-A0A0F9NAL1-F1
#
_entry.id   AF-A0A0F9NAL1-F1
#
_cell.length_a   1.000
_cell.length_b   1.000
_cell.length_c   1.000
_cell.angle_alpha   90.00
_cell.angle_beta   90.00
_cell.angle_gamma   90.00
#
_symmetry.space_group_name_H-M   'P 1'
#
loop_
_entity.id
_entity.type
_entity.pdbx_description
1 polymer ?
#
loop_
_entity_poly.entity_id
_entity_poly.type
_entity_poly.pdbx_seq_one_letter_code
_entity_poly.pdbx_strand_id
1 'polypeptide(L)'
;MEVYLNRNIKEIITEFPKIEEILDEYSIGCGTCGEGLCLLKDILEIHYLEEDLEAELMLKISQVIYPDKKIMFPKRKRKPQDKNEIKYSPPMKKMVDEHVLIKRWLVLIPKVIENIDLETEEG
;
A
#
# COMPACT_ATOMS: atom_id res chain seq x y z
N MET A 1 -15.62 -15.96 -7.00
CA MET A 1 -14.38 -15.28 -6.52
C MET A 1 -13.51 -14.76 -7.65
N GLU A 2 -13.23 -15.54 -8.70
CA GLU A 2 -12.39 -15.10 -9.82
C GLU A 2 -12.85 -13.79 -10.49
N VAL A 3 -14.17 -13.60 -10.62
CA VAL A 3 -14.77 -12.33 -11.10
C VAL A 3 -14.38 -11.15 -10.20
N TYR A 4 -14.43 -11.31 -8.88
CA TYR A 4 -14.12 -10.24 -7.91
C TYR A 4 -12.62 -9.97 -7.80
N LEU A 5 -11.76 -10.96 -8.03
CA LEU A 5 -10.31 -10.78 -8.03
C LEU A 5 -9.83 -9.78 -9.09
N ASN A 6 -10.55 -9.67 -10.21
CA ASN A 6 -10.23 -8.77 -11.32
C ASN A 6 -11.14 -7.52 -11.36
N ARG A 7 -11.82 -7.20 -10.26
CA ARG A 7 -12.63 -5.97 -10.13
C ARG A 7 -11.93 -4.93 -9.28
N ASN A 8 -12.26 -3.67 -9.55
CA ASN A 8 -11.79 -2.50 -8.79
C ASN A 8 -12.29 -2.58 -7.35
N ILE A 9 -11.39 -2.33 -6.39
CA ILE A 9 -11.75 -2.49 -4.98
C ILE A 9 -12.88 -1.57 -4.54
N LYS A 10 -12.94 -0.36 -5.09
CA LYS A 10 -13.98 0.62 -4.73
C LYS A 10 -15.37 0.16 -5.14
N GLU A 11 -15.49 -0.51 -6.28
CA GLU A 11 -16.76 -1.13 -6.71
C GLU A 11 -17.16 -2.26 -5.77
N ILE A 12 -16.20 -3.09 -5.36
CA ILE A 12 -16.44 -4.21 -4.44
C ILE A 12 -16.88 -3.67 -3.07
N ILE A 13 -16.21 -2.66 -2.52
CA ILE A 13 -16.57 -2.02 -1.25
C ILE A 13 -17.95 -1.35 -1.36
N THR A 14 -18.27 -0.71 -2.49
CA THR A 14 -19.60 -0.11 -2.71
C THR A 14 -20.71 -1.18 -2.68
N GLU A 15 -20.46 -2.36 -3.25
CA GLU A 15 -21.40 -3.49 -3.24
C GLU A 15 -21.44 -4.19 -1.87
N PHE A 16 -20.31 -4.24 -1.17
CA PHE A 16 -20.11 -4.94 0.09
C PHE A 16 -19.29 -4.08 1.09
N PRO A 17 -19.92 -3.11 1.78
CA PRO A 17 -19.20 -2.15 2.62
C PRO A 17 -18.33 -2.80 3.71
N LYS A 18 -18.76 -3.93 4.26
CA LYS A 18 -18.03 -4.71 5.26
C LYS A 18 -16.62 -5.16 4.81
N ILE A 19 -16.36 -5.22 3.50
CA ILE A 19 -15.03 -5.57 2.98
C ILE A 19 -14.00 -4.49 3.34
N GLU A 20 -14.38 -3.23 3.46
CA GLU A 20 -13.50 -2.14 3.90
C GLU A 20 -12.98 -2.41 5.32
N GLU A 21 -13.89 -2.69 6.27
CA GLU A 21 -13.54 -3.03 7.65
C GLU A 21 -12.62 -4.25 7.71
N ILE A 22 -12.90 -5.28 6.91
CA ILE A 22 -12.06 -6.49 6.83
C ILE A 22 -10.66 -6.15 6.32
N LEU A 23 -10.51 -5.26 5.33
CA LEU A 23 -9.18 -4.87 4.84
C LEU A 23 -8.41 -4.05 5.87
N ASP A 24 -9.10 -3.17 6.60
CA ASP A 24 -8.50 -2.36 7.67
C ASP A 24 -7.96 -3.23 8.82
N GLU A 25 -8.61 -4.35 9.15
CA GLU A 25 -8.10 -5.34 10.13
C GLU A 25 -6.69 -5.84 9.80
N TYR A 26 -6.32 -5.87 8.51
CA TYR A 26 -5.00 -6.31 8.02
C TYR A 26 -4.10 -5.13 7.64
N SER A 27 -4.44 -3.91 8.08
CA SER A 27 -3.72 -2.67 7.75
C SER A 27 -3.68 -2.37 6.24
N ILE A 28 -4.72 -2.76 5.50
CA ILE A 28 -4.88 -2.49 4.08
C ILE A 28 -5.94 -1.38 3.89
N GLY A 29 -5.48 -0.12 3.95
CA GLY A 29 -6.37 1.06 3.87
C GLY A 29 -6.85 1.37 2.45
N CYS A 30 -7.78 0.58 1.91
CA CYS A 30 -8.36 0.83 0.58
C CYS A 30 -9.54 1.82 0.60
N GLY A 31 -10.23 1.97 1.72
CA GLY A 31 -11.43 2.80 1.85
C GLY A 31 -11.22 4.29 1.56
N THR A 32 -10.12 4.86 2.07
CA THR A 32 -9.77 6.26 1.88
C THR A 32 -9.06 6.54 0.54
N CYS A 33 -8.91 5.54 -0.33
CA CYS A 33 -8.24 5.70 -1.61
C CYS A 33 -9.09 6.53 -2.58
N GLY A 34 -8.57 7.69 -2.99
CA GLY A 34 -9.25 8.59 -3.93
C GLY A 34 -9.53 7.91 -5.29
N GLU A 35 -8.54 7.22 -5.84
CA GLU A 35 -8.58 6.56 -7.14
C GLU A 35 -9.43 5.27 -7.11
N GLY A 36 -9.12 4.35 -6.20
CA GLY A 36 -9.84 3.08 -6.05
C GLY A 36 -9.75 2.12 -7.25
N LEU A 37 -8.77 2.33 -8.13
CA LEU A 37 -8.56 1.57 -9.38
C LEU A 37 -7.79 0.24 -9.20
N CYS A 38 -7.29 -0.02 -7.99
CA CYS A 38 -6.57 -1.26 -7.71
C CYS A 38 -7.52 -2.45 -7.79
N LEU A 39 -7.09 -3.52 -8.48
CA LEU A 39 -7.82 -4.77 -8.49
C LEU A 39 -7.59 -5.50 -7.15
N LEU A 40 -8.59 -6.27 -6.69
CA LEU A 40 -8.46 -7.03 -5.45
C LEU A 40 -7.22 -7.97 -5.47
N LYS A 41 -6.94 -8.64 -6.58
CA LYS A 41 -5.75 -9.50 -6.70
C LYS A 41 -4.44 -8.71 -6.55
N ASP A 42 -4.39 -7.48 -7.06
CA ASP A 42 -3.18 -6.66 -7.05
C ASP A 42 -2.94 -6.11 -5.64
N ILE A 43 -4.01 -5.78 -4.91
CA ILE A 43 -3.93 -5.38 -3.49
C ILE A 43 -3.29 -6.49 -2.66
N LEU A 44 -3.73 -7.74 -2.84
CA LEU A 44 -3.16 -8.89 -2.12
C LEU A 44 -1.66 -9.06 -2.42
N GLU A 45 -1.26 -8.81 -3.67
CA GLU A 45 0.14 -8.91 -4.10
C GLU A 45 1.00 -7.77 -3.54
N ILE A 46 0.53 -6.53 -3.60
CA ILE A 46 1.26 -5.32 -3.18
C ILE A 46 1.42 -5.26 -1.66
N HIS A 47 0.35 -5.55 -0.90
CA HIS A 47 0.37 -5.43 0.56
C HIS A 47 1.06 -6.60 1.27
N TYR A 48 1.52 -7.59 0.50
CA TYR A 48 2.27 -8.76 0.95
C TYR A 48 1.93 -9.25 2.37
N LEU A 49 0.89 -10.07 2.51
CA LEU A 49 0.61 -10.82 3.73
C LEU A 49 1.30 -12.19 3.69
N GLU A 50 1.60 -12.72 4.89
CA GLU A 50 1.99 -14.13 5.07
C GLU A 50 0.88 -15.07 4.57
N GLU A 51 1.25 -16.26 4.11
CA GLU A 51 0.33 -17.17 3.40
C GLU A 51 -0.96 -17.50 4.19
N ASP A 52 -0.83 -17.64 5.51
CA ASP A 52 -1.94 -17.97 6.41
C ASP A 52 -2.89 -16.79 6.59
N LEU A 53 -2.34 -15.58 6.70
CA LEU A 53 -3.12 -14.35 6.84
C LEU A 53 -3.83 -13.98 5.54
N GLU A 54 -3.17 -14.17 4.38
CA GLU A 54 -3.83 -13.97 3.09
C GLU A 54 -5.00 -14.94 2.91
N ALA A 55 -4.81 -16.22 3.26
CA ALA A 55 -5.87 -17.22 3.15
C ALA A 55 -7.06 -16.89 4.08
N GLU A 56 -6.78 -16.41 5.29
CA GLU A 56 -7.81 -15.94 6.23
C GLU A 56 -8.55 -14.71 5.69
N LEU A 57 -7.83 -13.70 5.20
CA LEU A 57 -8.41 -12.52 4.58
C LEU A 57 -9.34 -12.89 3.42
N MET A 58 -8.87 -13.77 2.53
CA MET A 58 -9.64 -14.23 1.38
C MET A 58 -10.89 -15.01 1.80
N LEU A 59 -10.80 -15.81 2.86
CA LEU A 59 -11.95 -16.49 3.44
C LEU A 59 -12.98 -15.47 3.95
N LYS A 60 -12.57 -14.50 4.76
CA LYS A 60 -13.46 -13.45 5.30
C LYS A 60 -14.15 -12.67 4.18
N ILE A 61 -13.41 -12.23 3.16
CA ILE A 61 -13.98 -11.54 1.98
C ILE A 61 -14.99 -12.44 1.28
N SER A 62 -14.65 -13.72 1.06
CA SER A 62 -15.54 -14.64 0.36
C SER A 62 -16.83 -14.93 1.11
N GLN A 63 -16.81 -14.93 2.45
CA GLN A 63 -17.99 -15.12 3.30
C GLN A 63 -18.94 -13.92 3.20
N VAL A 64 -18.42 -12.70 3.01
CA VAL A 64 -19.27 -11.52 2.78
C VAL A 64 -19.96 -11.62 1.42
N ILE A 65 -19.23 -12.05 0.38
CA ILE A 65 -19.76 -12.13 -1.00
C ILE A 65 -20.70 -13.35 -1.17
N TYR A 66 -20.40 -14.47 -0.53
CA TYR A 66 -21.12 -15.73 -0.66
C TYR A 66 -21.39 -16.37 0.73
N PRO A 67 -22.30 -15.78 1.54
CA PRO A 67 -22.53 -16.22 2.92
C PRO A 67 -22.95 -17.70 3.05
N ASP A 68 -23.68 -18.23 2.06
CA ASP A 68 -24.19 -19.60 2.09
C ASP A 68 -23.21 -20.64 1.52
N LYS A 69 -22.02 -20.22 1.05
CA LYS A 69 -21.04 -21.12 0.45
C LYS A 69 -19.82 -21.27 1.36
N LYS A 70 -19.52 -22.52 1.73
CA LYS A 70 -18.21 -22.87 2.30
C LYS A 70 -17.17 -22.88 1.19
N ILE A 71 -16.41 -21.79 1.09
CA ILE A 71 -15.29 -21.65 0.16
C ILE A 71 -14.01 -21.97 0.95
N MET A 72 -13.16 -22.84 0.39
CA MET A 72 -11.81 -23.07 0.90
C MET A 72 -10.81 -22.49 -0.08
N PHE A 73 -9.88 -21.69 0.41
CA PHE A 73 -8.76 -21.21 -0.39
C PHE A 73 -7.53 -22.06 -0.11
N PRO A 74 -6.87 -22.61 -1.16
CA PRO A 74 -5.59 -23.24 -0.96
C PRO A 74 -4.57 -22.18 -0.52
N LYS A 75 -3.71 -22.53 0.43
CA LYS A 75 -2.55 -21.70 0.80
C LYS A 75 -1.72 -21.49 -0.47
N ARG A 76 -1.54 -20.24 -0.87
CA ARG A 76 -0.78 -19.89 -2.07
C ARG A 76 0.67 -19.76 -1.65
N LYS A 77 1.56 -20.60 -2.17
CA LYS A 77 2.99 -20.45 -1.92
C LYS A 77 3.44 -19.10 -2.45
N ARG A 78 3.79 -18.18 -1.55
CA ARG A 78 4.26 -16.86 -1.96
C ARG A 78 5.73 -16.94 -2.32
N LYS A 79 6.10 -16.23 -3.39
CA LYS A 79 7.52 -15.97 -3.62
C LYS A 79 8.00 -15.12 -2.43
N PRO A 80 9.17 -15.43 -1.86
CA PRO A 80 9.78 -14.54 -0.87
C PRO A 80 9.87 -13.16 -1.51
N GLN A 81 9.46 -12.12 -0.78
CA GLN A 81 9.68 -10.76 -1.24
C GLN A 81 11.18 -10.57 -1.40
N ASP A 82 11.62 -10.42 -2.65
CA ASP A 82 13.04 -10.40 -2.99
C ASP A 82 13.66 -9.17 -2.32
N LYS A 83 14.50 -9.37 -1.29
CA LYS A 83 15.25 -8.29 -0.62
C LYS A 83 16.40 -7.78 -1.49
N ASN A 84 16.28 -7.90 -2.80
CA ASN A 84 17.30 -7.44 -3.72
C ASN A 84 17.41 -5.93 -3.62
N GLU A 85 18.64 -5.42 -3.68
CA GLU A 85 18.90 -4.00 -3.83
C GLU A 85 18.08 -3.46 -5.01
N ILE A 86 17.27 -2.45 -4.75
CA ILE A 86 16.44 -1.83 -5.79
C ILE A 86 17.39 -1.18 -6.80
N LYS A 87 17.51 -1.80 -7.98
CA LYS A 87 18.29 -1.25 -9.09
C LYS A 87 17.46 -0.21 -9.83
N TYR A 88 17.63 1.05 -9.43
CA TYR A 88 17.01 2.17 -10.13
C TYR A 88 17.67 2.40 -11.50
N SER A 89 16.87 2.85 -12.48
CA SER A 89 17.41 3.43 -13.70
C SER A 89 18.18 4.73 -13.39
N PRO A 90 19.12 5.19 -14.24
CA PRO A 90 19.89 6.39 -13.94
C PRO A 90 19.03 7.64 -13.62
N PRO A 91 17.94 7.94 -14.35
CA PRO A 91 17.08 9.08 -14.01
C PRO A 91 16.35 8.89 -12.67
N MET A 92 15.86 7.68 -12.38
CA MET A 92 15.17 7.38 -11.12
C MET A 92 16.12 7.47 -9.93
N LYS A 93 17.33 6.95 -10.09
CA LYS A 93 18.38 7.02 -9.06
C LYS A 93 18.69 8.46 -8.69
N LYS A 94 18.83 9.33 -9.69
CA LYS A 94 19.05 10.77 -9.48
C LYS A 94 17.95 11.40 -8.62
N MET A 95 16.67 11.11 -8.91
CA MET A 95 15.55 11.63 -8.11
C MET A 95 15.57 11.12 -6.67
N VAL A 96 15.90 9.83 -6.47
CA VAL A 96 16.03 9.25 -5.11
C VAL A 96 17.17 9.92 -4.35
N ASP A 97 18.33 10.09 -4.99
CA ASP A 97 19.51 10.72 -4.40
C ASP A 97 19.22 12.20 -4.03
N GLU A 98 18.54 12.94 -4.90
CA GLU A 98 18.07 14.31 -4.62
C GLU A 98 17.10 14.36 -3.42
N HIS A 99 16.15 13.42 -3.33
CA HIS A 99 15.24 13.33 -2.20
C HIS A 99 15.96 13.06 -0.86
N VAL A 100 17.05 12.28 -0.87
CA VAL A 100 17.90 12.08 0.31
C VAL A 100 18.57 13.39 0.73
N LEU A 101 19.08 14.18 -0.22
CA LEU A 101 19.71 15.47 0.06
C LEU A 101 18.70 16.46 0.64
N ILE A 102 17.48 16.53 0.10
CA ILE A 102 16.40 17.38 0.63
C ILE A 102 16.12 17.04 2.09
N LYS A 103 15.98 15.75 2.44
CA LYS A 103 15.74 15.34 3.84
C LYS A 103 16.89 15.71 4.76
N ARG A 104 18.13 15.56 4.31
CA ARG A 104 19.31 15.99 5.08
C ARG A 104 19.32 17.51 5.30
N TRP A 105 18.97 18.28 4.27
CA TRP A 105 18.84 19.73 4.38
C TRP A 105 17.77 20.12 5.40
N LEU A 106 16.58 19.51 5.35
CA LEU A 106 15.49 19.80 6.30
C LEU A 106 15.92 19.64 7.77
N VAL A 107 16.72 18.61 8.07
CA VAL A 107 17.27 18.39 9.43
C VAL A 107 18.25 19.49 9.85
N LEU A 108 18.95 20.12 8.89
CA LEU A 108 19.93 21.17 9.15
C LEU A 108 19.33 22.57 9.23
N ILE A 109 18.11 22.79 8.71
CA ILE A 109 17.45 24.10 8.70
C ILE A 109 17.51 24.80 10.07
N PRO A 110 17.18 24.17 11.21
CA PRO A 110 17.21 24.85 12.51
C PRO A 110 18.58 25.46 12.85
N LYS A 111 19.67 24.77 12.53
CA LYS A 111 21.02 25.27 12.79
C LYS A 111 21.46 26.33 11.78
N VAL A 112 20.95 26.24 10.56
CA VAL A 112 21.23 27.23 9.52
C VAL A 112 20.57 28.56 9.87
N ILE A 113 19.31 28.55 10.30
CA ILE A 113 18.58 29.79 10.65
C ILE A 113 19.15 30.51 11.87
N GLU A 114 19.87 29.82 12.76
CA GLU A 114 20.62 30.47 13.85
C GLU A 114 21.72 31.42 13.35
N ASN A 115 22.17 31.23 12.10
CA ASN A 115 23.29 31.95 11.51
C ASN A 115 22.87 32.81 10.30
N ILE A 116 21.57 33.07 10.14
CA ILE A 116 20.96 33.89 9.08
C ILE A 116 20.11 34.97 9.75
N ASP A 117 20.26 36.22 9.30
CA ASP A 117 19.44 37.35 9.72
C ASP A 117 18.16 37.41 8.89
N LEU A 118 17.13 36.73 9.39
CA LEU A 118 15.82 36.65 8.75
C LEU A 118 15.02 37.97 8.81
N GLU A 119 15.51 39.00 9.50
CA GLU A 119 14.81 40.28 9.66
C GLU A 119 15.18 41.29 8.55
N THR A 120 16.13 40.95 7.67
CA THR A 120 16.55 41.80 6.56
C THR A 120 16.34 41.10 5.21
N GLU A 121 16.19 41.89 4.13
CA GLU A 121 16.05 41.31 2.77
C GLU A 121 17.35 40.68 2.26
N GLU A 122 18.50 41.01 2.85
CA GLU A 122 19.81 40.47 2.47
C GLU A 122 20.04 39.05 3.02
N GLY A 123 19.34 38.69 4.11
CA GLY A 123 19.46 37.41 4.81
C GLY A 123 20.70 37.30 5.69
#